data_AF-A0A4D9E569-F1
#
_entry.id   AF-A0A4D9E569-F1
#
_cell.length_a   1.000
_cell.length_b   1.000
_cell.length_c   1.000
_cell.angle_alpha   90.00
_cell.angle_beta   90.00
_cell.angle_gamma   90.00
#
_symmetry.space_group_name_H-M   'P 1'
#
loop_
_entity.id
_entity.type
_entity.pdbx_description
1 polymer ?
#
loop_
_entity_poly.entity_id
_entity_poly.type
_entity_poly.pdbx_seq_one_letter_code
_entity_poly.pdbx_strand_id
1 'polypeptide(L)'
;MASATRPLALRAASSLRSPRCLRSTAAAARQEQPGETARPPPPPPERGSARGGTGPRGTRRVQPPPPAVQFGDPREAFRSKSSAELVRALVVLRLCALEPLVARSRQLMNLSRKLLGQQLFEKLMKVTFYGQFVAGEDQEAIKPLIQRNRAFGVGSVLDYSVEEDLTPEEAERKEMDSCTSASEKETGGATQREKQYLAHRGFGDRRDRVISARTYFYADETKCDQHMDTFLRCIEASGGSSEDSFSAIKMTALGRPQFLLQFSEVLMKWRKFFHQMAAEQGKAGLAVMETKLEVKKLQETLANLGIATKAESQHWFTGEDLGVSGTVDLLDWNSLIDSRTKLSKLLLIPNMKTGQLEPLLSHFTEEEDLQMKRMLQRMDVLATRALELGVRLMVDAEQTYFQPAISRLTLEMQRKFNMEKAVVFNTFQCYLKEAYDNVTMDVELSRREGWHFGAKLVRGAYMEQEQARAAQVGYEDPLNPTYEETNEMYQRCLDYVLEEIKYSRKVKVMVASHNEDTVKFTIRRMAELGIHPSENKVYFGQLLGMCDQITFPLGQAGYPVYKYVPYGPVNEVLPYLSRRALENRGFMKRAKRERELLWSEFKRRLITGSLFCNPSH
;
A
#
# COMPACT_ATOMS: atom_id res chain seq x y z
N MET A 1 -6.03 -58.93 31.33
CA MET A 1 -6.27 -58.16 32.57
C MET A 1 -6.73 -56.77 32.18
N ALA A 2 -7.85 -56.37 32.75
CA ALA A 2 -8.63 -55.19 32.40
C ALA A 2 -8.00 -53.89 32.91
N SER A 3 -8.17 -52.80 32.17
CA SER A 3 -8.88 -51.61 32.65
C SER A 3 -8.99 -50.58 31.51
N ALA A 4 -10.22 -50.29 31.13
CA ALA A 4 -10.61 -49.24 30.21
C ALA A 4 -11.13 -48.06 31.01
N THR A 5 -10.81 -46.82 30.61
CA THR A 5 -11.63 -45.66 30.95
C THR A 5 -11.65 -44.67 29.79
N ARG A 6 -12.88 -44.38 29.37
CA ARG A 6 -13.35 -43.47 28.32
C ARG A 6 -13.35 -42.00 28.78
N PRO A 7 -13.52 -41.04 27.84
CA PRO A 7 -13.41 -39.60 28.08
C PRO A 7 -14.72 -38.98 28.61
N LEU A 8 -14.60 -37.84 29.30
CA LEU A 8 -15.70 -37.07 29.87
C LEU A 8 -16.06 -35.85 29.01
N ALA A 9 -17.35 -35.78 28.67
CA ALA A 9 -18.01 -34.70 27.97
C ALA A 9 -18.26 -33.48 28.89
N LEU A 10 -18.17 -32.27 28.33
CA LEU A 10 -18.70 -31.06 28.96
C LEU A 10 -20.18 -30.88 28.59
N ARG A 11 -21.03 -30.93 29.62
CA ARG A 11 -22.46 -30.57 29.58
C ARG A 11 -22.66 -29.18 30.17
N ALA A 12 -23.64 -28.49 29.59
CA ALA A 12 -24.23 -27.23 30.02
C ALA A 12 -24.79 -27.26 31.45
N ALA A 13 -24.79 -26.10 32.10
CA ALA A 13 -25.63 -25.80 33.26
C ALA A 13 -26.17 -24.37 33.19
N SER A 14 -27.48 -24.28 33.38
CA SER A 14 -28.35 -23.11 33.43
C SER A 14 -28.73 -22.76 34.86
N SER A 15 -28.86 -21.46 35.21
CA SER A 15 -29.82 -20.93 36.21
C SER A 15 -29.86 -19.40 36.11
N LEU A 16 -30.94 -18.78 35.61
CA LEU A 16 -32.16 -18.32 36.31
C LEU A 16 -31.96 -17.15 37.30
N ARG A 17 -32.34 -15.91 36.90
CA ARG A 17 -33.57 -15.21 37.35
C ARG A 17 -33.60 -13.73 36.89
N SER A 18 -34.70 -13.36 36.23
CA SER A 18 -35.17 -11.98 36.01
C SER A 18 -35.98 -11.46 37.21
N PRO A 19 -36.40 -10.18 37.17
CA PRO A 19 -37.83 -9.92 37.32
C PRO A 19 -38.43 -9.08 36.17
N ARG A 20 -39.73 -9.30 36.02
CA ARG A 20 -40.65 -8.86 34.96
C ARG A 20 -41.02 -7.37 35.07
N CYS A 21 -41.41 -6.78 33.94
CA CYS A 21 -42.65 -6.00 33.88
C CYS A 21 -43.37 -6.25 32.54
N LEU A 22 -44.65 -6.57 32.62
CA LEU A 22 -45.59 -6.92 31.56
C LEU A 22 -46.58 -5.78 31.37
N ARG A 23 -47.01 -5.56 30.12
CA ARG A 23 -48.38 -5.27 29.65
C ARG A 23 -48.27 -5.03 28.14
N SER A 24 -49.12 -5.48 27.22
CA SER A 24 -50.36 -6.27 27.18
C SER A 24 -51.03 -5.78 25.89
N THR A 25 -51.15 -6.63 24.88
CA THR A 25 -51.93 -6.38 23.66
C THR A 25 -53.35 -6.93 23.85
N ALA A 26 -54.37 -6.20 23.40
CA ALA A 26 -55.68 -6.75 23.08
C ALA A 26 -56.43 -5.85 22.09
N ALA A 27 -57.11 -6.48 21.15
CA ALA A 27 -57.86 -5.93 20.03
C ALA A 27 -59.38 -5.87 20.30
N ALA A 28 -60.10 -5.01 19.57
CA ALA A 28 -61.54 -5.09 19.20
C ALA A 28 -61.83 -3.86 18.30
N ALA A 29 -62.40 -3.91 17.09
CA ALA A 29 -63.66 -4.41 16.53
C ALA A 29 -64.45 -3.22 15.93
N ARG A 30 -65.21 -3.45 14.85
CA ARG A 30 -65.90 -2.48 13.96
C ARG A 30 -67.34 -2.13 14.41
N GLN A 31 -67.91 -1.11 13.74
CA GLN A 31 -69.31 -0.58 13.66
C GLN A 31 -69.62 0.52 14.70
N GLU A 32 -70.25 1.67 14.41
CA GLU A 32 -71.20 2.13 13.37
C GLU A 32 -71.25 3.70 13.34
N GLN A 33 -71.69 4.31 12.24
CA GLN A 33 -72.03 5.75 12.07
C GLN A 33 -73.46 6.04 12.60
N PRO A 34 -73.93 7.29 12.90
CA PRO A 34 -74.06 8.41 11.92
C PRO A 34 -74.03 9.87 12.47
N GLY A 35 -74.04 10.86 11.55
CA GLY A 35 -74.50 12.24 11.81
C GLY A 35 -73.74 13.37 11.08
N GLU A 36 -74.32 13.90 9.98
CA GLU A 36 -73.86 15.05 9.19
C GLU A 36 -74.05 16.42 9.87
N THR A 37 -73.22 17.42 9.53
CA THR A 37 -73.65 18.72 8.94
C THR A 37 -72.45 19.55 8.45
N ALA A 38 -72.69 20.33 7.39
CA ALA A 38 -71.74 20.75 6.35
C ALA A 38 -71.10 22.16 6.50
N ARG A 39 -70.01 22.42 5.73
CA ARG A 39 -69.59 23.75 5.19
C ARG A 39 -68.74 23.61 3.90
N PRO A 40 -68.69 24.64 3.01
CA PRO A 40 -68.56 24.51 1.55
C PRO A 40 -67.12 24.66 0.97
N PRO A 41 -66.89 24.39 -0.34
CA PRO A 41 -65.56 24.33 -0.94
C PRO A 41 -65.08 25.66 -1.58
N PRO A 42 -63.76 25.91 -1.68
CA PRO A 42 -63.19 27.00 -2.46
C PRO A 42 -62.92 26.62 -3.94
N PRO A 43 -62.76 27.61 -4.84
CA PRO A 43 -62.92 27.48 -6.30
C PRO A 43 -61.64 27.02 -7.04
N PRO A 44 -61.75 26.65 -8.34
CA PRO A 44 -60.64 26.07 -9.12
C PRO A 44 -59.62 27.12 -9.61
N PRO A 45 -58.38 26.70 -9.97
CA PRO A 45 -57.33 27.62 -10.39
C PRO A 45 -57.44 27.96 -11.89
N GLU A 46 -57.43 29.26 -12.20
CA GLU A 46 -57.28 29.78 -13.56
C GLU A 46 -55.81 29.83 -13.99
N ARG A 47 -55.58 29.53 -15.27
CA ARG A 47 -54.28 29.62 -15.96
C ARG A 47 -53.95 31.08 -16.30
N GLY A 48 -52.73 31.50 -15.97
CA GLY A 48 -52.11 32.72 -16.50
C GLY A 48 -50.59 32.57 -16.53
N SER A 49 -50.01 32.68 -17.72
CA SER A 49 -48.61 32.40 -18.02
C SER A 49 -47.66 33.58 -17.74
N ALA A 50 -46.41 33.21 -17.44
CA ALA A 50 -45.16 33.92 -17.68
C ALA A 50 -44.84 35.21 -16.90
N ARG A 51 -43.89 35.11 -15.96
CA ARG A 51 -42.62 35.88 -15.94
C ARG A 51 -41.67 35.29 -14.89
N GLY A 52 -40.41 35.11 -15.30
CA GLY A 52 -39.39 34.37 -14.56
C GLY A 52 -39.00 34.99 -13.22
N GLY A 53 -38.89 34.13 -12.21
CA GLY A 53 -38.27 34.41 -10.92
C GLY A 53 -37.32 33.27 -10.57
N THR A 54 -36.02 33.57 -10.60
CA THR A 54 -34.94 32.69 -10.17
C THR A 54 -35.07 32.37 -8.69
N GLY A 55 -35.33 31.11 -8.34
CA GLY A 55 -35.15 30.61 -6.97
C GLY A 55 -33.67 30.69 -6.55
N PRO A 56 -33.36 30.80 -5.24
CA PRO A 56 -31.98 30.92 -4.79
C PRO A 56 -31.24 29.60 -5.07
N ARG A 57 -30.37 29.63 -6.09
CA ARG A 57 -29.29 28.65 -6.23
C ARG A 57 -28.54 28.64 -4.90
N GLY A 58 -28.50 27.48 -4.23
CA GLY A 58 -27.66 27.28 -3.07
C GLY A 58 -26.26 27.78 -3.39
N THR A 59 -25.82 28.83 -2.70
CA THR A 59 -24.47 29.35 -2.82
C THR A 59 -23.53 28.25 -2.37
N ARG A 60 -22.94 27.52 -3.32
CA ARG A 60 -21.79 26.66 -3.07
C ARG A 60 -20.74 27.57 -2.44
N ARG A 61 -20.54 27.48 -1.11
CA ARG A 61 -19.50 28.25 -0.40
C ARG A 61 -18.21 28.04 -1.17
N VAL A 62 -17.72 29.10 -1.82
CA VAL A 62 -16.43 29.07 -2.50
C VAL A 62 -15.40 28.83 -1.40
N GLN A 63 -14.85 27.62 -1.36
CA GLN A 63 -13.77 27.32 -0.43
C GLN A 63 -12.59 28.23 -0.76
N PRO A 64 -11.90 28.78 0.25
CA PRO A 64 -10.74 29.62 0.01
C PRO A 64 -9.69 28.84 -0.79
N PRO A 65 -8.83 29.54 -1.56
CA PRO A 65 -7.75 28.88 -2.28
C PRO A 65 -6.85 28.11 -1.32
N PRO A 66 -6.25 26.99 -1.74
CA PRO A 66 -5.34 26.23 -0.90
C PRO A 66 -4.22 27.13 -0.33
N PRO A 67 -3.84 26.95 0.94
CA PRO A 67 -2.86 27.80 1.59
C PRO A 67 -1.48 27.66 0.96
N ALA A 68 -0.78 28.78 0.78
CA ALA A 68 0.59 28.78 0.28
C ALA A 68 1.54 28.16 1.32
N VAL A 69 2.48 27.31 0.87
CA VAL A 69 3.45 26.64 1.74
C VAL A 69 4.87 27.13 1.43
N GLN A 70 5.58 27.60 2.45
CA GLN A 70 6.96 28.07 2.33
C GLN A 70 7.94 27.04 2.90
N PHE A 71 8.64 26.32 2.02
CA PHE A 71 9.64 25.30 2.41
C PHE A 71 11.03 25.89 2.75
N GLY A 72 11.19 27.22 2.62
CA GLY A 72 12.46 27.91 2.82
C GLY A 72 12.64 28.53 4.20
N ASP A 73 11.60 28.54 5.04
CA ASP A 73 11.65 29.15 6.38
C ASP A 73 12.16 28.13 7.43
N PRO A 74 13.38 28.29 7.97
CA PRO A 74 13.92 27.38 8.99
C PRO A 74 13.11 27.39 10.28
N ARG A 75 12.47 28.51 10.63
CA ARG A 75 11.74 28.64 11.89
C ARG A 75 10.50 27.75 11.87
N GLU A 76 9.68 27.88 10.82
CA GLU A 76 8.46 27.08 10.68
C GLU A 76 8.78 25.61 10.40
N ALA A 77 9.84 25.32 9.63
CA ALA A 77 10.31 23.96 9.36
C ALA A 77 10.64 23.16 10.63
N PHE A 78 11.25 23.81 11.64
CA PHE A 78 11.76 23.14 12.84
C PHE A 78 11.13 23.62 14.14
N ARG A 79 9.98 24.28 14.06
CA ARG A 79 9.22 24.76 15.22
C ARG A 79 8.90 23.65 16.22
N SER A 80 8.69 22.43 15.73
CA SER A 80 8.38 21.24 16.53
C SER A 80 9.59 20.63 17.27
N LYS A 81 10.82 21.08 16.97
CA LYS A 81 12.06 20.47 17.45
C LYS A 81 12.71 21.27 18.57
N SER A 82 13.28 20.58 19.55
CA SER A 82 14.17 21.19 20.54
C SER A 82 15.56 21.47 19.96
N SER A 83 16.33 22.34 20.59
CA SER A 83 17.70 22.66 20.15
C SER A 83 18.62 21.44 20.22
N ALA A 84 18.42 20.53 21.17
CA ALA A 84 19.15 19.27 21.26
C ALA A 84 18.85 18.36 20.06
N GLU A 85 17.61 18.34 19.57
CA GLU A 85 17.23 17.58 18.38
C GLU A 85 17.82 18.19 17.11
N LEU A 86 17.93 19.52 17.02
CA LEU A 86 18.63 20.18 15.91
C LEU A 86 20.11 19.78 15.86
N VAL A 87 20.78 19.78 17.02
CA VAL A 87 22.19 19.36 17.12
C VAL A 87 22.33 17.89 16.75
N ARG A 88 21.46 17.01 17.27
CA ARG A 88 21.44 15.58 16.90
C ARG A 88 21.28 15.40 15.40
N ALA A 89 20.32 16.08 14.77
CA ALA A 89 20.10 16.01 13.33
C ALA A 89 21.33 16.48 12.53
N LEU A 90 21.94 17.61 12.91
CA LEU A 90 23.16 18.12 12.28
C LEU A 90 24.32 17.11 12.36
N VAL A 91 24.53 16.50 13.53
CA VAL A 91 25.58 15.49 13.73
C VAL A 91 25.29 14.24 12.91
N VAL A 92 24.10 13.65 13.04
CA VAL A 92 23.73 12.41 12.35
C VAL A 92 23.79 12.59 10.84
N LEU A 93 23.23 13.67 10.29
CA LEU A 93 23.29 13.95 8.84
C LEU A 93 24.71 14.24 8.35
N ARG A 94 25.60 14.74 9.21
CA ARG A 94 27.02 14.90 8.89
C ARG A 94 27.72 13.54 8.85
N LEU A 95 27.43 12.65 9.80
CA LEU A 95 27.98 11.30 9.83
C LEU A 95 27.51 10.46 8.64
N CYS A 96 26.23 10.56 8.25
CA CYS A 96 25.70 9.91 7.05
C CYS A 96 26.36 10.41 5.75
N ALA A 97 26.95 11.61 5.75
CA ALA A 97 27.66 12.14 4.60
C ALA A 97 29.11 11.63 4.46
N LEU A 98 29.61 10.89 5.46
CA LEU A 98 30.96 10.32 5.45
C LEU A 98 30.92 8.90 4.85
N GLU A 99 31.33 8.77 3.59
CA GLU A 99 31.25 7.49 2.87
C GLU A 99 31.96 6.32 3.56
N PRO A 100 33.20 6.48 4.08
CA PRO A 100 33.89 5.36 4.72
C PRO A 100 33.18 4.85 5.99
N LEU A 101 32.49 5.77 6.69
CA LEU A 101 31.75 5.45 7.91
C LEU A 101 30.48 4.67 7.58
N VAL A 102 29.70 5.15 6.62
CA VAL A 102 28.42 4.53 6.25
C VAL A 102 28.65 3.16 5.59
N ALA A 103 29.66 3.04 4.72
CA ALA A 103 30.02 1.78 4.07
C ALA A 103 30.41 0.67 5.07
N ARG A 104 30.94 1.03 6.23
CA ARG A 104 31.35 0.10 7.30
C ARG A 104 30.44 0.14 8.52
N SER A 105 29.25 0.74 8.40
CA SER A 105 28.34 1.01 9.53
C SER A 105 27.99 -0.25 10.34
N ARG A 106 27.67 -1.38 9.69
CA ARG A 106 27.38 -2.65 10.39
C ARG A 106 28.57 -3.17 11.20
N GLN A 107 29.78 -3.12 10.63
CA GLN A 107 31.01 -3.53 11.32
C GLN A 107 31.32 -2.61 12.51
N LEU A 108 31.15 -1.29 12.32
CA LEU A 108 31.37 -0.29 13.35
C LEU A 108 30.37 -0.43 14.50
N MET A 109 29.07 -0.59 14.21
CA MET A 109 28.05 -0.84 15.24
C MET A 109 28.36 -2.09 16.06
N ASN A 110 28.78 -3.18 15.38
CA ASN A 110 29.18 -4.41 16.06
C ASN A 110 30.41 -4.22 16.95
N LEU A 111 31.42 -3.49 16.48
CA LEU A 111 32.62 -3.17 17.26
C LEU A 111 32.28 -2.26 18.45
N SER A 112 31.53 -1.18 18.24
CA SER A 112 31.09 -0.27 19.29
C SER A 112 30.29 -0.99 20.36
N ARG A 113 29.40 -1.91 19.99
CA ARG A 113 28.65 -2.75 20.94
C ARG A 113 29.58 -3.64 21.78
N LYS A 114 30.59 -4.26 21.14
CA LYS A 114 31.58 -5.09 21.84
C LYS A 114 32.46 -4.28 22.80
N LEU A 115 32.84 -3.05 22.43
CA LEU A 115 33.74 -2.20 23.23
C LEU A 115 33.02 -1.48 24.38
N LEU A 116 31.84 -0.90 24.11
CA LEU A 116 31.10 -0.09 25.08
C LEU A 116 30.22 -0.95 26.01
N GLY A 117 29.95 -2.20 25.62
CA GLY A 117 28.92 -3.02 26.23
C GLY A 117 27.51 -2.57 25.85
N GLN A 118 26.53 -3.43 26.16
CA GLN A 118 25.15 -3.32 25.69
C GLN A 118 24.47 -2.01 26.11
N GLN A 119 24.51 -1.68 27.41
CA GLN A 119 23.79 -0.53 27.95
C GLN A 119 24.31 0.82 27.45
N LEU A 120 25.64 0.97 27.37
CA LEU A 120 26.25 2.23 26.92
C LEU A 120 26.08 2.40 25.40
N PHE A 121 26.17 1.30 24.64
CA PHE A 121 25.86 1.30 23.22
C PHE A 121 24.41 1.73 22.96
N GLU A 122 23.43 1.16 23.66
CA GLU A 122 22.02 1.55 23.49
C GLU A 122 21.78 3.02 23.84
N LYS A 123 22.36 3.52 24.94
CA LYS A 123 22.29 4.94 25.29
C LYS A 123 22.87 5.82 24.18
N LEU A 124 24.04 5.46 23.64
CA LEU A 124 24.68 6.18 22.54
C LEU A 124 23.81 6.18 21.28
N MET A 125 23.21 5.04 20.93
CA MET A 125 22.32 4.94 19.78
C MET A 125 21.07 5.81 19.97
N LYS A 126 20.43 5.77 21.15
CA LYS A 126 19.24 6.57 21.49
C LYS A 126 19.48 8.08 21.38
N VAL A 127 20.69 8.56 21.71
CA VAL A 127 21.03 10.00 21.55
C VAL A 127 21.52 10.36 20.15
N THR A 128 21.76 9.38 19.26
CA THR A 128 22.27 9.59 17.90
C THR A 128 21.32 9.05 16.82
N PHE A 129 21.69 7.98 16.10
CA PHE A 129 20.99 7.45 14.93
C PHE A 129 19.62 6.89 15.27
N TYR A 130 19.50 6.16 16.38
CA TYR A 130 18.21 5.60 16.80
C TYR A 130 17.23 6.74 17.08
N GLY A 131 17.59 7.70 17.94
CA GLY A 131 16.69 8.83 18.26
C GLY A 131 16.41 9.77 17.08
N GLN A 132 17.17 9.68 15.98
CA GLN A 132 16.90 10.44 14.77
C GLN A 132 15.88 9.75 13.86
N PHE A 133 15.99 8.43 13.67
CA PHE A 133 15.22 7.69 12.67
C PHE A 133 14.16 6.75 13.24
N VAL A 134 14.20 6.46 14.54
CA VAL A 134 13.29 5.54 15.25
C VAL A 134 12.64 6.29 16.40
N ALA A 135 11.33 6.11 16.55
CA ALA A 135 10.53 6.90 17.48
C ALA A 135 10.62 6.43 18.93
N GLY A 136 10.78 5.12 19.14
CA GLY A 136 10.73 4.50 20.45
C GLY A 136 10.77 2.97 20.36
N GLU A 137 10.88 2.32 21.51
CA GLU A 137 11.08 0.87 21.60
C GLU A 137 9.78 0.07 21.46
N ASP A 138 8.66 0.68 21.88
CA ASP A 138 7.35 0.07 21.93
C ASP A 138 6.24 1.12 21.70
N GLN A 139 4.99 0.67 21.78
CA GLN A 139 3.81 1.49 21.52
C GLN A 139 3.61 2.63 22.54
N GLU A 140 4.11 2.50 23.76
CA GLU A 140 4.01 3.55 24.78
C GLU A 140 5.10 4.61 24.55
N ALA A 141 6.32 4.16 24.26
CA ALA A 141 7.47 5.03 24.02
C ALA A 141 7.29 5.96 22.82
N ILE A 142 6.48 5.57 21.82
CA ILE A 142 6.22 6.40 20.63
C ILE A 142 5.15 7.47 20.82
N LYS A 143 4.27 7.36 21.83
CA LYS A 143 3.13 8.29 22.03
C LYS A 143 3.56 9.76 22.12
N PRO A 144 4.61 10.14 22.87
CA PRO A 144 5.02 11.54 22.97
C PRO A 144 5.42 12.13 21.62
N LEU A 145 6.11 11.37 20.77
CA LEU A 145 6.49 11.81 19.44
C LEU A 145 5.26 12.00 18.54
N ILE A 146 4.35 11.03 18.56
CA ILE A 146 3.13 11.06 17.73
C ILE A 146 2.24 12.23 18.12
N GLN A 147 2.00 12.42 19.43
CA GLN A 147 1.21 13.54 19.94
C GLN A 147 1.82 14.89 19.59
N ARG A 148 3.15 15.02 19.74
CA ARG A 148 3.86 16.24 19.33
C ARG A 148 3.73 16.50 17.83
N ASN A 149 3.96 15.51 16.98
CA ASN A 149 3.81 15.67 15.53
C ASN A 149 2.38 16.08 15.16
N ARG A 150 1.38 15.47 15.80
CA ARG A 150 -0.03 15.77 15.58
C ARG A 150 -0.38 17.22 15.95
N ALA A 151 0.22 17.77 17.01
CA ALA A 151 0.03 19.18 17.39
C ALA A 151 0.50 20.15 16.29
N PHE A 152 1.40 19.73 15.40
CA PHE A 152 1.84 20.50 14.23
C PHE A 152 1.20 20.03 12.91
N GLY A 153 0.06 19.33 12.99
CA GLY A 153 -0.69 18.86 11.82
C GLY A 153 -0.05 17.67 11.08
N VAL A 154 0.87 16.95 11.72
CA VAL A 154 1.57 15.81 11.12
C VAL A 154 1.08 14.49 11.73
N GLY A 155 0.47 13.65 10.91
CA GLY A 155 0.06 12.29 11.26
C GLY A 155 1.21 11.29 11.25
N SER A 156 0.92 10.03 11.60
CA SER A 156 1.91 8.94 11.63
C SER A 156 1.43 7.72 10.86
N VAL A 157 2.35 7.10 10.13
CA VAL A 157 2.24 5.75 9.57
C VAL A 157 3.15 4.86 10.40
N LEU A 158 2.59 4.00 11.25
CA LEU A 158 3.41 3.18 12.15
C LEU A 158 4.00 1.96 11.42
N ASP A 159 5.26 1.65 11.75
CA ASP A 159 5.97 0.46 11.30
C ASP A 159 6.81 -0.12 12.43
N TYR A 160 6.51 -1.36 12.82
CA TYR A 160 7.33 -2.08 13.78
C TYR A 160 8.56 -2.67 13.09
N SER A 161 9.66 -1.93 13.08
CA SER A 161 10.83 -2.15 12.20
C SER A 161 11.84 -3.18 12.73
N VAL A 162 11.39 -4.19 13.47
CA VAL A 162 12.20 -5.30 13.97
C VAL A 162 12.59 -6.24 12.82
N GLU A 163 13.88 -6.46 12.60
CA GLU A 163 14.36 -7.25 11.47
C GLU A 163 15.22 -8.43 11.90
N GLU A 164 15.10 -9.54 11.17
CA GLU A 164 15.96 -10.69 11.38
C GLU A 164 17.39 -10.37 10.93
N ASP A 165 18.34 -10.50 11.86
CA ASP A 165 19.77 -10.36 11.59
C ASP A 165 20.34 -11.66 11.01
N LEU A 166 19.85 -12.07 9.83
CA LEU A 166 20.35 -13.25 9.12
C LEU A 166 21.69 -12.97 8.43
N THR A 167 22.58 -13.96 8.36
CA THR A 167 23.74 -13.88 7.46
C THR A 167 23.29 -13.91 5.99
N PRO A 168 24.09 -13.42 5.03
CA PRO A 168 23.76 -13.51 3.62
C PRO A 168 23.49 -14.95 3.16
N GLU A 169 24.26 -15.93 3.66
CA GLU A 169 24.12 -17.34 3.32
C GLU A 169 22.83 -17.96 3.89
N GLU A 170 22.46 -17.58 5.11
CA GLU A 170 21.20 -17.99 5.73
C GLU A 170 19.98 -17.41 5.01
N ALA A 171 20.07 -16.14 4.64
CA ALA A 171 19.05 -15.45 3.86
C ALA A 171 18.89 -16.09 2.47
N GLU A 172 19.99 -16.35 1.77
CA GLU A 172 19.98 -17.07 0.48
C GLU A 172 19.31 -18.44 0.64
N ARG A 173 19.72 -19.24 1.62
CA ARG A 173 19.16 -20.57 1.84
C ARG A 173 17.65 -20.51 2.09
N LYS A 174 17.21 -19.67 3.04
CA LYS A 174 15.78 -19.50 3.36
C LYS A 174 14.98 -19.06 2.14
N GLU A 175 15.48 -18.10 1.37
CA GLU A 175 14.80 -17.61 0.18
C GLU A 175 14.66 -18.72 -0.86
N MET A 176 15.75 -19.41 -1.20
CA MET A 176 15.74 -20.50 -2.17
C MET A 176 14.79 -21.62 -1.75
N ASP A 177 14.76 -21.98 -0.46
CA ASP A 177 13.85 -23.00 0.04
C ASP A 177 12.38 -22.55 -0.01
N SER A 178 12.13 -21.28 0.29
CA SER A 178 10.79 -20.71 0.35
C SER A 178 10.17 -20.39 -1.00
N CYS A 179 10.99 -20.15 -2.03
CA CYS A 179 10.58 -19.74 -3.38
C CYS A 179 10.55 -20.89 -4.40
N THR A 180 11.05 -22.08 -4.04
CA THR A 180 11.08 -23.26 -4.93
C THR A 180 9.96 -24.24 -4.55
N SER A 181 9.16 -24.66 -5.53
CA SER A 181 8.08 -25.64 -5.33
C SER A 181 8.60 -27.06 -5.08
N ALA A 182 7.76 -27.93 -4.54
CA ALA A 182 8.10 -29.35 -4.40
C ALA A 182 8.37 -29.99 -5.77
N SER A 183 7.53 -29.68 -6.76
CA SER A 183 7.67 -30.16 -8.14
C SER A 183 8.96 -29.68 -8.83
N GLU A 184 9.41 -28.46 -8.55
CA GLU A 184 10.67 -27.91 -9.09
C GLU A 184 11.91 -28.59 -8.49
N LYS A 185 11.83 -28.98 -7.20
CA LYS A 185 12.89 -29.75 -6.53
C LYS A 185 13.04 -31.15 -7.11
N GLU A 186 11.92 -31.80 -7.45
CA GLU A 186 11.91 -33.15 -8.03
C GLU A 186 12.33 -33.18 -9.50
N THR A 187 11.96 -32.17 -10.29
CA THR A 187 12.25 -32.09 -11.73
C THR A 187 13.61 -31.48 -12.07
N GLY A 188 14.43 -31.15 -11.06
CA GLY A 188 15.78 -30.60 -11.26
C GLY A 188 15.81 -29.24 -11.97
N GLY A 189 14.73 -28.45 -11.84
CA GLY A 189 14.62 -27.15 -12.52
C GLY A 189 14.34 -27.22 -14.03
N ALA A 190 13.96 -28.38 -14.57
CA ALA A 190 13.52 -28.54 -15.97
C ALA A 190 12.10 -27.95 -16.22
N THR A 191 11.75 -26.87 -15.52
CA THR A 191 10.44 -26.22 -15.62
C THR A 191 10.48 -25.08 -16.63
N GLN A 192 9.43 -25.02 -17.45
CA GLN A 192 9.21 -24.05 -18.52
C GLN A 192 8.79 -22.65 -18.00
N ARG A 193 9.41 -22.22 -16.90
CA ARG A 193 9.10 -20.96 -16.22
C ARG A 193 9.90 -19.81 -16.81
N GLU A 194 9.31 -18.62 -16.80
CA GLU A 194 10.01 -17.42 -17.21
C GLU A 194 11.14 -17.09 -16.24
N LYS A 195 12.31 -16.71 -16.76
CA LYS A 195 13.54 -16.49 -15.97
C LYS A 195 13.35 -15.46 -14.84
N GLN A 196 12.52 -14.45 -15.06
CA GLN A 196 12.22 -13.39 -14.08
C GLN A 196 11.58 -13.95 -12.79
N TYR A 197 10.70 -14.94 -12.92
CA TYR A 197 9.88 -15.52 -11.84
C TYR A 197 10.48 -16.79 -11.23
N LEU A 198 11.75 -17.07 -11.52
CA LEU A 198 12.52 -18.13 -10.89
C LEU A 198 13.35 -17.58 -9.73
N ALA A 199 13.53 -18.41 -8.70
CA ALA A 199 14.47 -18.12 -7.62
C ALA A 199 15.91 -18.23 -8.15
N HIS A 200 16.76 -17.25 -7.82
CA HIS A 200 18.16 -17.22 -8.26
C HIS A 200 19.07 -17.05 -7.05
N ARG A 201 20.02 -17.97 -6.86
CA ARG A 201 20.95 -17.97 -5.72
C ARG A 201 21.69 -16.65 -5.54
N GLY A 202 22.19 -16.06 -6.64
CA GLY A 202 22.89 -14.77 -6.61
C GLY A 202 22.04 -13.59 -6.12
N PHE A 203 20.72 -13.76 -6.00
CA PHE A 203 19.77 -12.78 -5.49
C PHE A 203 18.92 -13.34 -4.35
N GLY A 204 19.38 -14.41 -3.68
CA GLY A 204 18.67 -15.06 -2.58
C GLY A 204 18.64 -14.19 -1.32
N ASP A 205 19.72 -13.45 -1.02
CA ASP A 205 19.61 -12.37 -0.03
C ASP A 205 18.95 -11.15 -0.66
N ARG A 206 17.62 -11.10 -0.55
CA ARG A 206 16.79 -10.00 -1.05
C ARG A 206 17.10 -8.64 -0.41
N ARG A 207 17.99 -8.55 0.58
CA ARG A 207 18.46 -7.29 1.17
C ARG A 207 19.67 -6.71 0.42
N ASP A 208 20.36 -7.51 -0.39
CA ASP A 208 21.55 -7.02 -1.11
C ASP A 208 21.18 -5.94 -2.12
N ARG A 209 21.94 -4.83 -2.11
CA ARG A 209 21.69 -3.62 -2.92
C ARG A 209 20.29 -3.01 -2.74
N VAL A 210 19.64 -3.27 -1.61
CA VAL A 210 18.36 -2.68 -1.23
C VAL A 210 18.59 -1.71 -0.08
N ILE A 211 18.39 -0.43 -0.37
CA ILE A 211 18.83 0.65 0.54
C ILE A 211 17.69 1.13 1.45
N SER A 212 16.42 0.99 1.05
CA SER A 212 15.33 1.68 1.75
C SER A 212 14.14 0.82 2.16
N ALA A 213 14.08 -0.45 1.74
CA ALA A 213 12.98 -1.35 2.05
C ALA A 213 13.37 -2.45 3.05
N ARG A 214 12.39 -2.88 3.84
CA ARG A 214 12.47 -4.07 4.70
C ARG A 214 12.13 -5.33 3.91
N THR A 215 12.77 -6.43 4.28
CA THR A 215 12.61 -7.74 3.66
C THR A 215 12.30 -8.78 4.74
N TYR A 216 11.31 -9.62 4.49
CA TYR A 216 10.93 -10.74 5.36
C TYR A 216 11.33 -12.05 4.71
N PHE A 217 11.99 -12.95 5.44
CA PHE A 217 12.30 -14.28 4.96
C PHE A 217 11.33 -15.27 5.57
N TYR A 218 10.67 -16.05 4.72
CA TYR A 218 9.75 -17.07 5.17
C TYR A 218 10.52 -18.16 5.94
N ALA A 219 9.99 -18.56 7.09
CA ALA A 219 10.48 -19.68 7.88
C ALA A 219 9.43 -20.78 7.93
N ASP A 220 8.24 -20.43 8.43
CA ASP A 220 7.08 -21.30 8.54
C ASP A 220 5.80 -20.45 8.74
N GLU A 221 4.63 -21.11 8.75
CA GLU A 221 3.34 -20.46 8.97
C GLU A 221 3.20 -19.84 10.37
N THR A 222 3.85 -20.41 11.39
CA THR A 222 3.82 -19.85 12.76
C THR A 222 4.50 -18.48 12.78
N LYS A 223 5.59 -18.33 12.03
CA LYS A 223 6.28 -17.06 11.85
C LYS A 223 5.42 -16.04 11.12
N CYS A 224 4.67 -16.45 10.10
CA CYS A 224 3.69 -15.59 9.43
C CYS A 224 2.58 -15.12 10.39
N ASP A 225 2.12 -15.98 11.30
CA ASP A 225 1.15 -15.60 12.35
C ASP A 225 1.75 -14.58 13.33
N GLN A 226 3.00 -14.76 13.74
CA GLN A 226 3.72 -13.77 14.57
C GLN A 226 3.87 -12.41 13.86
N HIS A 227 4.11 -12.41 12.55
CA HIS A 227 4.13 -11.20 11.75
C HIS A 227 2.74 -10.55 11.66
N MET A 228 1.68 -11.33 11.47
CA MET A 228 0.30 -10.84 11.53
C MET A 228 -0.02 -10.21 12.89
N ASP A 229 0.31 -10.87 14.00
CA ASP A 229 0.11 -10.34 15.35
C ASP A 229 0.84 -9.01 15.56
N THR A 230 2.04 -8.90 15.00
CA THR A 230 2.82 -7.66 15.02
C THR A 230 2.11 -6.55 14.25
N PHE A 231 1.57 -6.84 13.06
CA PHE A 231 0.80 -5.87 12.29
C PHE A 231 -0.52 -5.49 12.99
N LEU A 232 -1.23 -6.44 13.62
CA LEU A 232 -2.42 -6.15 14.42
C LEU A 232 -2.10 -5.17 15.55
N ARG A 233 -1.01 -5.41 16.28
CA ARG A 233 -0.49 -4.48 17.30
C ARG A 233 -0.18 -3.09 16.73
N CYS A 234 0.40 -3.01 15.52
CA CYS A 234 0.64 -1.72 14.85
C CYS A 234 -0.68 -1.00 14.53
N ILE A 235 -1.67 -1.73 14.02
CA ILE A 235 -2.99 -1.20 13.71
C ILE A 235 -3.67 -0.68 14.98
N GLU A 236 -3.60 -1.41 16.08
CA GLU A 236 -4.15 -1.00 17.37
C GLU A 236 -3.48 0.27 17.91
N ALA A 237 -2.15 0.33 17.86
CA ALA A 237 -1.40 1.52 18.24
C ALA A 237 -1.76 2.73 17.36
N SER A 238 -1.93 2.53 16.05
CA SER A 238 -2.34 3.55 15.10
C SER A 238 -3.75 4.08 15.40
N GLY A 239 -4.70 3.18 15.68
CA GLY A 239 -6.09 3.54 16.01
C GLY A 239 -6.22 4.28 17.34
N GLY A 240 -5.41 3.91 18.34
CA GLY A 240 -5.40 4.61 19.64
C GLY A 240 -4.71 5.98 19.62
N SER A 241 -3.87 6.27 18.61
CA SER A 241 -3.02 7.47 18.59
C SER A 241 -3.60 8.64 17.79
N SER A 242 -4.34 8.37 16.72
CA SER A 242 -4.93 9.42 15.87
C SER A 242 -6.13 8.92 15.09
N GLU A 243 -7.12 9.81 14.93
CA GLU A 243 -8.09 9.66 13.85
C GLU A 243 -7.33 9.71 12.51
N ASP A 244 -7.73 8.88 11.56
CA ASP A 244 -7.23 8.90 10.18
C ASP A 244 -5.77 8.41 9.98
N SER A 245 -5.25 7.58 10.88
CA SER A 245 -3.89 7.02 10.82
C SER A 245 -3.71 5.91 9.76
N PHE A 246 -2.45 5.57 9.48
CA PHE A 246 -2.09 4.47 8.58
C PHE A 246 -1.23 3.42 9.28
N SER A 247 -1.29 2.19 8.81
CA SER A 247 -0.36 1.10 9.15
C SER A 247 0.14 0.44 7.87
N ALA A 248 1.43 0.16 7.78
CA ALA A 248 2.02 -0.50 6.62
C ALA A 248 2.17 -2.01 6.85
N ILE A 249 1.98 -2.80 5.79
CA ILE A 249 2.17 -4.25 5.79
C ILE A 249 2.91 -4.70 4.52
N LYS A 250 3.53 -5.88 4.56
CA LYS A 250 4.19 -6.52 3.41
C LYS A 250 3.62 -7.91 3.18
N MET A 251 3.39 -8.27 1.91
CA MET A 251 2.75 -9.53 1.56
C MET A 251 3.67 -10.72 1.86
N THR A 252 4.99 -10.57 1.64
CA THR A 252 5.97 -11.62 1.93
C THR A 252 6.12 -11.93 3.42
N ALA A 253 5.57 -11.10 4.31
CA ALA A 253 5.49 -11.38 5.74
C ALA A 253 4.31 -12.29 6.12
N LEU A 254 3.29 -12.36 5.26
CA LEU A 254 2.00 -13.01 5.56
C LEU A 254 1.86 -14.41 4.96
N GLY A 255 2.85 -14.90 4.22
CA GLY A 255 2.84 -16.26 3.70
C GLY A 255 4.04 -16.55 2.83
N ARG A 256 4.03 -17.75 2.24
CA ARG A 256 5.15 -18.25 1.46
C ARG A 256 5.33 -17.49 0.12
N PRO A 257 6.53 -16.93 -0.17
CA PRO A 257 6.75 -16.12 -1.37
C PRO A 257 6.65 -16.89 -2.70
N GLN A 258 6.86 -18.22 -2.70
CA GLN A 258 6.67 -19.06 -3.88
C GLN A 258 5.31 -18.83 -4.56
N PHE A 259 4.24 -18.74 -3.78
CA PHE A 259 2.90 -18.47 -4.31
C PHE A 259 2.86 -17.13 -5.06
N LEU A 260 3.48 -16.07 -4.50
CA LEU A 260 3.53 -14.76 -5.14
C LEU A 260 4.34 -14.79 -6.45
N LEU A 261 5.43 -15.57 -6.52
CA LEU A 261 6.19 -15.76 -7.77
C LEU A 261 5.36 -16.44 -8.84
N GLN A 262 4.75 -17.58 -8.50
CA GLN A 262 3.96 -18.37 -9.44
C GLN A 262 2.74 -17.58 -9.91
N PHE A 263 2.04 -16.92 -8.99
CA PHE A 263 0.88 -16.12 -9.35
C PHE A 263 1.26 -14.91 -10.20
N SER A 264 2.38 -14.24 -9.90
CA SER A 264 2.87 -13.12 -10.71
C SER A 264 3.22 -13.56 -12.14
N GLU A 265 3.86 -14.71 -12.28
CA GLU A 265 4.17 -15.27 -13.60
C GLU A 265 2.90 -15.53 -14.42
N VAL A 266 1.85 -16.07 -13.80
CA VAL A 266 0.57 -16.30 -14.48
C VAL A 266 -0.07 -15.01 -14.95
N LEU A 267 -0.18 -14.02 -14.06
CA LEU A 267 -0.76 -12.73 -14.40
C LEU A 267 -0.01 -12.10 -15.59
N MET A 268 1.31 -12.24 -15.63
CA MET A 268 2.14 -11.67 -16.68
C MET A 268 2.10 -12.46 -17.98
N LYS A 269 2.05 -13.79 -17.93
CA LYS A 269 1.78 -14.62 -19.11
C LYS A 269 0.40 -14.31 -19.70
N TRP A 270 -0.61 -14.15 -18.85
CA TRP A 270 -1.98 -13.82 -19.26
C TRP A 270 -2.06 -12.44 -19.93
N ARG A 271 -1.38 -11.44 -19.37
CA ARG A 271 -1.27 -10.10 -19.96
C ARG A 271 -0.50 -10.11 -21.28
N LYS A 272 0.64 -10.80 -21.35
CA LYS A 272 1.41 -10.95 -22.60
C LYS A 272 0.59 -11.63 -23.69
N PHE A 273 -0.18 -12.65 -23.33
CA PHE A 273 -1.08 -13.33 -24.25
C PHE A 273 -2.15 -12.36 -24.80
N PHE A 274 -2.78 -11.54 -23.94
CA PHE A 274 -3.70 -10.49 -24.41
C PHE A 274 -3.04 -9.53 -25.41
N HIS A 275 -1.83 -9.07 -25.12
CA HIS A 275 -1.09 -8.17 -26.02
C HIS A 275 -0.71 -8.85 -27.35
N GLN A 276 -0.37 -10.13 -27.32
CA GLN A 276 -0.15 -10.91 -28.55
C GLN A 276 -1.44 -10.99 -29.38
N MET A 277 -2.58 -11.29 -28.76
CA MET A 277 -3.88 -11.29 -29.43
C MET A 277 -4.24 -9.90 -29.99
N ALA A 278 -3.89 -8.82 -29.28
CA ALA A 278 -4.04 -7.46 -29.77
C ALA A 278 -3.19 -7.20 -31.02
N ALA A 279 -1.93 -7.63 -31.01
CA ALA A 279 -1.02 -7.48 -32.13
C ALA A 279 -1.54 -8.21 -33.39
N GLU A 280 -2.06 -9.44 -33.24
CA GLU A 280 -2.67 -10.20 -34.33
C GLU A 280 -3.91 -9.51 -34.93
N GLN A 281 -4.63 -8.71 -34.13
CA GLN A 281 -5.72 -7.87 -34.61
C GLN A 281 -5.28 -6.49 -35.16
N GLY A 282 -3.97 -6.28 -35.36
CA GLY A 282 -3.42 -5.01 -35.85
C GLY A 282 -3.47 -3.87 -34.82
N LYS A 283 -3.61 -4.20 -33.53
CA LYS A 283 -3.72 -3.25 -32.41
C LYS A 283 -2.42 -3.17 -31.61
N ALA A 284 -1.29 -3.54 -32.22
CA ALA A 284 0.03 -3.45 -31.59
C ALA A 284 0.40 -1.99 -31.29
N GLY A 285 0.92 -1.73 -30.09
CA GLY A 285 1.42 -0.40 -29.71
C GLY A 285 0.36 0.62 -29.29
N LEU A 286 -0.93 0.25 -29.26
CA LEU A 286 -1.97 1.10 -28.65
C LEU A 286 -1.78 1.17 -27.14
N ALA A 287 -2.23 2.28 -26.54
CA ALA A 287 -2.27 2.38 -25.08
C ALA A 287 -3.15 1.27 -24.50
N VAL A 288 -2.81 0.80 -23.29
CA VAL A 288 -3.51 -0.33 -22.66
C VAL A 288 -5.00 -0.06 -22.51
N MET A 289 -5.38 1.18 -22.15
CA MET A 289 -6.78 1.63 -22.04
C MET A 289 -7.55 1.69 -23.37
N GLU A 290 -6.84 1.76 -24.50
CA GLU A 290 -7.45 1.85 -25.84
C GLU A 290 -7.52 0.48 -26.52
N THR A 291 -6.83 -0.51 -25.98
CA THR A 291 -6.75 -1.85 -26.57
C THR A 291 -8.03 -2.64 -26.30
N LYS A 292 -8.86 -2.78 -27.33
CA LYS A 292 -10.09 -3.60 -27.31
C LYS A 292 -10.01 -4.70 -28.35
N LEU A 293 -10.15 -5.96 -27.96
CA LEU A 293 -10.17 -7.12 -28.84
C LEU A 293 -11.59 -7.42 -29.31
N GLU A 294 -11.75 -7.77 -30.59
CA GLU A 294 -13.04 -8.29 -31.07
C GLU A 294 -13.23 -9.73 -30.58
N VAL A 295 -14.36 -10.01 -29.92
CA VAL A 295 -14.64 -11.33 -29.33
C VAL A 295 -14.63 -12.44 -30.38
N LYS A 296 -15.18 -12.19 -31.57
CA LYS A 296 -15.24 -13.19 -32.66
C LYS A 296 -13.84 -13.62 -33.12
N LYS A 297 -12.96 -12.64 -33.38
CA LYS A 297 -11.56 -12.90 -33.76
C LYS A 297 -10.80 -13.59 -32.63
N LEU A 298 -11.06 -13.21 -31.39
CA LEU A 298 -10.45 -13.83 -30.21
C LEU A 298 -10.86 -15.31 -30.09
N GLN A 299 -12.15 -15.63 -30.24
CA GLN A 299 -12.65 -17.02 -30.24
C GLN A 299 -12.06 -17.84 -31.39
N GLU A 300 -11.84 -17.22 -32.56
CA GLU A 300 -11.17 -17.84 -33.70
C GLU A 300 -9.71 -18.14 -33.41
N THR A 301 -8.97 -17.18 -32.87
CA THR A 301 -7.57 -17.40 -32.51
C THR A 301 -7.43 -18.45 -31.40
N LEU A 302 -8.29 -18.43 -30.37
CA LEU A 302 -8.30 -19.44 -29.32
C LEU A 302 -8.55 -20.85 -29.88
N ALA A 303 -9.46 -20.98 -30.84
CA ALA A 303 -9.72 -22.25 -31.52
C ALA A 303 -8.56 -22.69 -32.42
N ASN A 304 -7.95 -21.75 -33.15
CA ASN A 304 -6.80 -22.02 -34.02
C ASN A 304 -5.55 -22.42 -33.24
N LEU A 305 -5.35 -21.85 -32.05
CA LEU A 305 -4.28 -22.21 -31.12
C LEU A 305 -4.57 -23.50 -30.34
N GLY A 306 -5.74 -24.10 -30.54
CA GLY A 306 -6.19 -25.30 -29.83
C GLY A 306 -6.64 -25.06 -28.39
N ILE A 307 -6.46 -23.85 -27.85
CA ILE A 307 -6.65 -23.47 -26.43
C ILE A 307 -8.08 -23.76 -25.94
N ALA A 308 -9.08 -23.44 -26.76
CA ALA A 308 -10.48 -23.76 -26.50
C ALA A 308 -11.28 -23.77 -27.79
N THR A 309 -12.28 -24.65 -27.88
CA THR A 309 -13.21 -24.65 -29.02
C THR A 309 -14.05 -23.37 -29.05
N LYS A 310 -14.61 -23.05 -30.23
CA LYS A 310 -15.55 -21.91 -30.35
C LYS A 310 -16.75 -22.03 -29.40
N ALA A 311 -17.22 -23.26 -29.11
CA ALA A 311 -18.33 -23.51 -28.18
C ALA A 311 -17.92 -23.32 -26.71
N GLU A 312 -16.70 -23.71 -26.34
CA GLU A 312 -16.15 -23.50 -25.00
C GLU A 312 -15.82 -22.03 -24.74
N SER A 313 -15.21 -21.34 -25.70
CA SER A 313 -14.93 -19.90 -25.55
C SER A 313 -16.19 -19.04 -25.62
N GLN A 314 -17.30 -19.54 -26.16
CA GLN A 314 -18.56 -18.80 -26.24
C GLN A 314 -19.07 -18.38 -24.86
N HIS A 315 -19.01 -19.29 -23.88
CA HIS A 315 -19.56 -19.02 -22.55
C HIS A 315 -18.66 -18.15 -21.66
N TRP A 316 -17.39 -17.93 -22.04
CA TRP A 316 -16.47 -17.07 -21.28
C TRP A 316 -16.85 -15.59 -21.39
N PHE A 317 -17.37 -15.19 -22.54
CA PHE A 317 -17.68 -13.80 -22.86
C PHE A 317 -19.20 -13.53 -22.86
N THR A 318 -19.98 -14.32 -22.13
CA THR A 318 -21.47 -14.24 -22.08
C THR A 318 -22.04 -13.69 -20.77
N GLY A 319 -21.19 -13.33 -19.80
CA GLY A 319 -21.65 -12.76 -18.52
C GLY A 319 -22.34 -11.41 -18.69
N GLU A 320 -23.22 -11.06 -17.74
CA GLU A 320 -24.04 -9.82 -17.76
C GLU A 320 -23.23 -8.51 -17.89
N ASP A 321 -21.91 -8.55 -17.65
CA ASP A 321 -20.98 -7.40 -17.73
C ASP A 321 -19.96 -7.46 -18.89
N LEU A 322 -19.84 -8.59 -19.60
CA LEU A 322 -18.83 -8.78 -20.65
C LEU A 322 -19.43 -8.50 -22.03
N GLY A 323 -19.25 -7.26 -22.50
CA GLY A 323 -19.34 -6.97 -23.94
C GLY A 323 -20.73 -6.65 -24.48
N VAL A 324 -21.38 -5.61 -23.94
CA VAL A 324 -22.51 -4.93 -24.63
C VAL A 324 -22.10 -4.43 -26.03
N SER A 325 -20.78 -4.32 -26.33
CA SER A 325 -20.21 -3.86 -27.61
C SER A 325 -19.54 -4.92 -28.49
N GLY A 326 -19.57 -6.22 -28.14
CA GLY A 326 -18.89 -7.27 -28.92
C GLY A 326 -17.36 -7.22 -28.90
N THR A 327 -16.78 -6.47 -27.96
CA THR A 327 -15.34 -6.31 -27.75
C THR A 327 -14.97 -6.56 -26.28
N VAL A 328 -13.71 -6.92 -26.02
CA VAL A 328 -13.13 -7.25 -24.71
C VAL A 328 -11.86 -6.42 -24.52
N ASP A 329 -11.79 -5.64 -23.45
CA ASP A 329 -10.54 -4.97 -23.07
C ASP A 329 -9.74 -5.78 -22.04
N LEU A 330 -8.61 -5.23 -21.58
CA LEU A 330 -7.74 -5.96 -20.65
C LEU A 330 -8.39 -6.14 -19.26
N LEU A 331 -9.30 -5.27 -18.83
CA LEU A 331 -9.99 -5.43 -17.56
C LEU A 331 -11.03 -6.55 -17.64
N ASP A 332 -11.78 -6.59 -18.73
CA ASP A 332 -12.69 -7.68 -19.06
C ASP A 332 -11.93 -9.00 -19.17
N TRP A 333 -10.77 -9.00 -19.83
CA TRP A 333 -9.88 -10.15 -19.92
C TRP A 333 -9.34 -10.61 -18.55
N ASN A 334 -9.05 -9.67 -17.65
CA ASN A 334 -8.63 -9.96 -16.29
C ASN A 334 -9.80 -10.41 -15.38
N SER A 335 -11.06 -10.12 -15.74
CA SER A 335 -12.23 -10.60 -15.01
C SER A 335 -12.64 -12.02 -15.44
N LEU A 336 -12.17 -12.50 -16.60
CA LEU A 336 -12.29 -13.92 -16.97
C LEU A 336 -11.54 -14.84 -16.01
N ILE A 337 -10.44 -14.34 -15.45
CA ILE A 337 -9.75 -14.96 -14.33
C ILE A 337 -10.69 -15.03 -13.11
N ASP A 338 -11.58 -14.06 -12.91
CA ASP A 338 -12.51 -13.93 -11.77
C ASP A 338 -13.77 -14.82 -11.89
N SER A 339 -14.24 -15.07 -13.12
CA SER A 339 -15.55 -15.68 -13.36
C SER A 339 -15.56 -17.21 -13.26
N ARG A 340 -15.59 -17.75 -12.03
CA ARG A 340 -16.40 -18.91 -11.59
C ARG A 340 -16.00 -19.33 -10.18
N THR A 341 -16.78 -18.83 -9.21
CA THR A 341 -17.09 -19.47 -7.92
C THR A 341 -16.09 -20.55 -7.45
N LYS A 342 -15.23 -20.12 -6.51
CA LYS A 342 -14.11 -20.81 -5.83
C LYS A 342 -12.75 -20.39 -6.39
N LEU A 343 -11.95 -19.77 -5.53
CA LEU A 343 -10.53 -19.42 -5.73
C LEU A 343 -9.71 -20.49 -6.47
N SER A 344 -10.13 -21.75 -6.37
CA SER A 344 -9.54 -22.90 -7.06
C SER A 344 -9.64 -22.88 -8.59
N LYS A 345 -10.50 -22.03 -9.17
CA LYS A 345 -10.73 -21.93 -10.62
C LYS A 345 -10.24 -20.59 -11.21
N LEU A 346 -9.71 -19.69 -10.37
CA LEU A 346 -9.33 -18.31 -10.70
C LEU A 346 -8.02 -18.18 -11.49
N LEU A 347 -7.61 -19.21 -12.21
CA LEU A 347 -6.19 -19.45 -12.37
C LEU A 347 -5.85 -20.24 -13.64
N LEU A 348 -6.72 -20.29 -14.64
CA LEU A 348 -6.44 -21.04 -15.88
C LEU A 348 -5.32 -20.36 -16.70
N ILE A 349 -4.29 -21.11 -17.08
CA ILE A 349 -3.19 -20.66 -17.94
C ILE A 349 -3.27 -21.44 -19.26
N PRO A 350 -3.15 -20.78 -20.42
CA PRO A 350 -2.97 -21.47 -21.68
C PRO A 350 -1.58 -22.11 -21.74
N ASN A 351 -1.55 -23.43 -21.82
CA ASN A 351 -0.33 -24.19 -22.04
C ASN A 351 -0.06 -24.26 -23.55
N MET A 352 0.92 -23.48 -24.01
CA MET A 352 1.27 -23.36 -25.44
C MET A 352 1.84 -24.66 -26.05
N LYS A 353 2.28 -25.63 -25.24
CA LYS A 353 2.75 -26.94 -25.74
C LYS A 353 1.62 -27.95 -25.88
N THR A 354 0.66 -27.95 -24.95
CA THR A 354 -0.46 -28.89 -24.95
C THR A 354 -1.70 -28.32 -25.65
N GLY A 355 -1.75 -27.01 -25.86
CA GLY A 355 -2.90 -26.31 -26.42
C GLY A 355 -4.11 -26.35 -25.49
N GLN A 356 -3.95 -26.48 -24.17
CA GLN A 356 -5.08 -26.58 -23.23
C GLN A 356 -5.02 -25.48 -22.17
N LEU A 357 -6.19 -25.11 -21.63
CA LEU A 357 -6.29 -24.33 -20.40
C LEU A 357 -6.10 -25.23 -19.18
N GLU A 358 -5.04 -25.01 -18.42
CA GLU A 358 -4.75 -25.74 -17.18
C GLU A 358 -4.92 -24.81 -15.97
N PRO A 359 -5.59 -25.23 -14.88
CA PRO A 359 -5.59 -24.44 -13.65
C PRO A 359 -4.16 -24.24 -13.15
N LEU A 360 -3.75 -23.04 -12.74
CA LEU A 360 -2.46 -22.79 -12.10
C LEU A 360 -2.34 -23.74 -10.90
N LEU A 361 -3.46 -23.98 -10.19
CA LEU A 361 -3.55 -24.90 -9.07
C LEU A 361 -3.48 -26.39 -9.43
N SER A 362 -3.60 -26.81 -10.69
CA SER A 362 -3.30 -28.21 -11.04
C SER A 362 -1.81 -28.53 -10.90
N HIS A 363 -0.97 -27.49 -10.76
CA HIS A 363 0.45 -27.60 -10.44
C HIS A 363 0.77 -27.35 -8.96
N PHE A 364 -0.25 -27.01 -8.14
CA PHE A 364 -0.08 -26.78 -6.71
C PHE A 364 -0.41 -28.05 -5.95
N THR A 365 0.45 -28.40 -5.00
CA THR A 365 0.14 -29.37 -3.95
C THR A 365 -0.98 -28.85 -3.05
N GLU A 366 -1.67 -29.75 -2.35
CA GLU A 366 -2.72 -29.36 -1.37
C GLU A 366 -2.20 -28.37 -0.32
N GLU A 367 -0.93 -28.51 0.08
CA GLU A 367 -0.30 -27.62 1.04
C GLU A 367 -0.06 -26.22 0.45
N GLU A 368 0.32 -26.10 -0.83
CA GLU A 368 0.53 -24.78 -1.45
C GLU A 368 -0.80 -24.03 -1.63
N ASP A 369 -1.91 -24.73 -1.94
CA ASP A 369 -3.26 -24.14 -1.93
C ASP A 369 -3.66 -23.67 -0.53
N LEU A 370 -3.32 -24.44 0.50
CA LEU A 370 -3.58 -24.08 1.89
C LEU A 370 -2.74 -22.86 2.33
N GLN A 371 -1.47 -22.79 1.93
CA GLN A 371 -0.58 -21.64 2.18
C GLN A 371 -1.12 -20.36 1.53
N MET A 372 -1.59 -20.44 0.29
CA MET A 372 -2.27 -19.33 -0.38
C MET A 372 -3.50 -18.87 0.43
N LYS A 373 -4.37 -19.80 0.82
CA LYS A 373 -5.57 -19.48 1.61
C LYS A 373 -5.24 -18.81 2.94
N ARG A 374 -4.21 -19.29 3.64
CA ARG A 374 -3.73 -18.69 4.90
C ARG A 374 -3.25 -17.25 4.69
N MET A 375 -2.48 -16.98 3.63
CA MET A 375 -2.04 -15.61 3.30
C MET A 375 -3.23 -14.66 3.11
N LEU A 376 -4.24 -15.09 2.35
CA LEU A 376 -5.47 -14.30 2.13
C LEU A 376 -6.29 -14.11 3.42
N GLN A 377 -6.38 -15.14 4.26
CA GLN A 377 -7.03 -15.04 5.56
C GLN A 377 -6.33 -14.02 6.47
N ARG A 378 -5.00 -14.00 6.50
CA ARG A 378 -4.25 -13.01 7.28
C ARG A 378 -4.48 -11.59 6.77
N MET A 379 -4.51 -11.38 5.45
CA MET A 379 -4.88 -10.09 4.88
C MET A 379 -6.28 -9.65 5.29
N ASP A 380 -7.25 -10.56 5.25
CA ASP A 380 -8.63 -10.32 5.61
C ASP A 380 -8.78 -9.89 7.08
N VAL A 381 -8.08 -10.58 7.98
CA VAL A 381 -8.04 -10.26 9.42
C VAL A 381 -7.46 -8.86 9.64
N LEU A 382 -6.35 -8.53 8.99
CA LEU A 382 -5.71 -7.22 9.11
C LEU A 382 -6.59 -6.09 8.56
N ALA A 383 -7.19 -6.30 7.38
CA ALA A 383 -8.08 -5.31 6.76
C ALA A 383 -9.36 -5.09 7.57
N THR A 384 -9.95 -6.17 8.11
CA THR A 384 -11.11 -6.09 9.02
C THR A 384 -10.78 -5.29 10.27
N ARG A 385 -9.65 -5.61 10.93
CA ARG A 385 -9.23 -4.89 12.13
C ARG A 385 -8.93 -3.42 11.86
N ALA A 386 -8.30 -3.11 10.72
CA ALA A 386 -8.02 -1.75 10.30
C ALA A 386 -9.33 -0.96 10.08
N LEU A 387 -10.33 -1.57 9.42
CA LEU A 387 -11.64 -0.97 9.22
C LEU A 387 -12.35 -0.67 10.55
N GLU A 388 -12.40 -1.64 11.48
CA GLU A 388 -13.01 -1.49 12.81
C GLU A 388 -12.43 -0.31 13.60
N LEU A 389 -11.12 -0.14 13.53
CA LEU A 389 -10.39 0.89 14.27
C LEU A 389 -10.25 2.21 13.50
N GLY A 390 -10.80 2.29 12.28
CA GLY A 390 -10.69 3.48 11.43
C GLY A 390 -9.27 3.77 10.93
N VAL A 391 -8.40 2.76 10.92
CA VAL A 391 -7.03 2.83 10.42
C VAL A 391 -6.99 2.44 8.95
N ARG A 392 -6.13 3.09 8.17
CA ARG A 392 -5.89 2.72 6.77
C ARG A 392 -4.71 1.78 6.64
N LEU A 393 -4.86 0.76 5.81
CA LEU A 393 -3.85 -0.25 5.57
C LEU A 393 -3.10 0.07 4.27
N MET A 394 -1.77 0.22 4.35
CA MET A 394 -0.90 0.35 3.18
C MET A 394 -0.22 -0.97 2.90
N VAL A 395 -0.50 -1.57 1.74
CA VAL A 395 0.26 -2.74 1.27
C VAL A 395 1.48 -2.22 0.52
N ASP A 396 2.66 -2.43 1.10
CA ASP A 396 3.91 -1.99 0.50
C ASP A 396 4.26 -2.82 -0.73
N ALA A 397 4.76 -2.14 -1.76
CA ALA A 397 5.34 -2.78 -2.91
C ALA A 397 6.68 -3.44 -2.56
N GLU A 398 6.99 -4.52 -3.27
CA GLU A 398 8.20 -5.34 -3.10
C GLU A 398 8.94 -5.48 -4.44
N GLN A 399 9.72 -6.55 -4.62
CA GLN A 399 10.44 -6.79 -5.87
C GLN A 399 9.52 -7.06 -7.06
N THR A 400 9.98 -6.76 -8.27
CA THR A 400 9.18 -6.81 -9.51
C THR A 400 8.58 -8.18 -9.80
N TYR A 401 9.25 -9.25 -9.38
CA TYR A 401 8.82 -10.63 -9.57
C TYR A 401 7.74 -11.10 -8.59
N PHE A 402 7.47 -10.34 -7.51
CA PHE A 402 6.31 -10.55 -6.63
C PHE A 402 5.19 -9.55 -6.89
N GLN A 403 5.53 -8.37 -7.43
CA GLN A 403 4.65 -7.21 -7.45
C GLN A 403 3.31 -7.44 -8.18
N PRO A 404 3.22 -8.15 -9.33
CA PRO A 404 1.94 -8.41 -9.99
C PRO A 404 0.93 -9.13 -9.07
N ALA A 405 1.36 -10.18 -8.37
CA ALA A 405 0.53 -10.88 -7.39
C ALA A 405 0.14 -9.97 -6.22
N ILE A 406 1.11 -9.25 -5.65
CA ILE A 406 0.85 -8.32 -4.52
C ILE A 406 -0.19 -7.27 -4.91
N SER A 407 -0.02 -6.64 -6.07
CA SER A 407 -0.96 -5.64 -6.59
C SER A 407 -2.36 -6.24 -6.79
N ARG A 408 -2.47 -7.41 -7.42
CA ARG A 408 -3.78 -8.05 -7.66
C ARG A 408 -4.49 -8.40 -6.37
N LEU A 409 -3.80 -9.03 -5.42
CA LEU A 409 -4.39 -9.39 -4.12
C LEU A 409 -4.80 -8.15 -3.31
N THR A 410 -4.01 -7.08 -3.39
CA THR A 410 -4.37 -5.80 -2.76
C THR A 410 -5.61 -5.19 -3.39
N LEU A 411 -5.76 -5.28 -4.71
CA LEU A 411 -6.93 -4.79 -5.44
C LEU A 411 -8.20 -5.53 -5.02
N GLU A 412 -8.14 -6.85 -4.82
CA GLU A 412 -9.26 -7.64 -4.26
C GLU A 412 -9.64 -7.18 -2.85
N MET A 413 -8.64 -6.85 -2.01
CA MET A 413 -8.92 -6.26 -0.70
C MET A 413 -9.55 -4.87 -0.82
N GLN A 414 -9.14 -4.04 -1.78
CA GLN A 414 -9.82 -2.75 -2.03
C GLN A 414 -11.27 -2.96 -2.46
N ARG A 415 -11.52 -3.88 -3.40
CA ARG A 415 -12.87 -4.24 -3.85
C ARG A 415 -13.77 -4.67 -2.69
N LYS A 416 -13.23 -5.47 -1.76
CA LYS A 416 -13.97 -5.96 -0.58
C LYS A 416 -14.19 -4.90 0.49
N PHE A 417 -13.17 -4.10 0.83
CA PHE A 417 -13.17 -3.23 2.01
C PHE A 417 -13.36 -1.73 1.72
N ASN A 418 -13.09 -1.26 0.50
CA ASN A 418 -13.15 0.15 0.14
C ASN A 418 -14.54 0.61 -0.38
N MET A 419 -15.62 0.07 0.18
CA MET A 419 -16.97 0.37 -0.31
C MET A 419 -17.40 1.81 0.01
N GLU A 420 -17.23 2.26 1.25
CA GLU A 420 -17.64 3.61 1.70
C GLU A 420 -16.50 4.64 1.65
N LYS A 421 -15.26 4.20 1.84
CA LYS A 421 -14.05 5.03 1.84
C LYS A 421 -12.84 4.16 1.50
N ALA A 422 -11.75 4.75 1.00
CA ALA A 422 -10.51 3.99 0.82
C ALA A 422 -9.89 3.68 2.20
N VAL A 423 -9.85 2.38 2.53
CA VAL A 423 -9.25 1.80 3.73
C VAL A 423 -7.93 1.12 3.37
N VAL A 424 -7.92 0.30 2.32
CA VAL A 424 -6.75 -0.39 1.80
C VAL A 424 -6.14 0.41 0.65
N PHE A 425 -4.81 0.56 0.66
CA PHE A 425 -4.04 1.30 -0.33
C PHE A 425 -3.03 0.37 -1.00
N ASN A 426 -3.02 0.36 -2.33
CA ASN A 426 -2.01 -0.32 -3.14
C ASN A 426 -0.83 0.62 -3.41
N THR A 427 0.40 0.11 -3.40
CA THR A 427 1.61 0.90 -3.65
C THR A 427 2.07 0.72 -5.10
N PHE A 428 2.17 1.81 -5.85
CA PHE A 428 2.67 1.83 -7.21
C PHE A 428 4.08 2.44 -7.26
N GLN A 429 4.99 1.74 -7.91
CA GLN A 429 6.40 2.11 -8.01
C GLN A 429 6.67 2.77 -9.38
N CYS A 430 6.80 4.09 -9.40
CA CYS A 430 6.93 4.89 -10.63
C CYS A 430 8.31 4.82 -11.30
N TYR A 431 9.28 4.09 -10.73
CA TYR A 431 10.52 3.71 -11.42
C TYR A 431 10.33 2.61 -12.46
N LEU A 432 9.16 1.96 -12.53
CA LEU A 432 8.84 0.93 -13.51
C LEU A 432 8.23 1.54 -14.77
N LYS A 433 8.55 0.93 -15.92
CA LYS A 433 7.96 1.28 -17.23
C LYS A 433 6.44 1.12 -17.25
N GLU A 434 5.91 0.12 -16.54
CA GLU A 434 4.47 -0.21 -16.52
C GLU A 434 3.65 0.60 -15.50
N ALA A 435 4.27 1.49 -14.72
CA ALA A 435 3.61 2.13 -13.58
C ALA A 435 2.34 2.89 -13.99
N TYR A 436 2.38 3.63 -15.10
CA TYR A 436 1.24 4.38 -15.61
C TYR A 436 0.08 3.47 -16.03
N ASP A 437 0.38 2.42 -16.78
CA ASP A 437 -0.64 1.47 -17.24
C ASP A 437 -1.29 0.77 -16.04
N ASN A 438 -0.50 0.38 -15.04
CA ASN A 438 -1.02 -0.29 -13.85
C ASN A 438 -1.92 0.64 -13.02
N VAL A 439 -1.52 1.91 -12.81
CA VAL A 439 -2.36 2.90 -12.10
C VAL A 439 -3.66 3.17 -12.85
N THR A 440 -3.58 3.42 -14.16
CA THR A 440 -4.76 3.77 -14.96
C THR A 440 -5.75 2.62 -15.07
N MET A 441 -5.28 1.39 -15.25
CA MET A 441 -6.10 0.17 -15.23
C MET A 441 -6.85 0.01 -13.92
N ASP A 442 -6.14 0.10 -12.79
CA ASP A 442 -6.74 -0.17 -11.48
C ASP A 442 -7.76 0.91 -11.08
N VAL A 443 -7.49 2.17 -11.45
CA VAL A 443 -8.46 3.28 -11.33
C VAL A 443 -9.71 3.01 -12.15
N GLU A 444 -9.55 2.65 -13.42
CA GLU A 444 -10.66 2.36 -14.33
C GLU A 444 -11.51 1.18 -13.82
N LEU A 445 -10.86 0.11 -13.32
CA LEU A 445 -11.57 -1.00 -12.72
C LEU A 445 -12.41 -0.56 -11.51
N SER A 446 -11.82 0.25 -10.62
CA SER A 446 -12.54 0.81 -9.47
C SER A 446 -13.76 1.61 -9.86
N ARG A 447 -13.67 2.34 -10.98
CA ARG A 447 -14.75 3.16 -11.52
C ARG A 447 -15.89 2.31 -12.06
N ARG A 448 -15.57 1.22 -12.79
CA ARG A 448 -16.56 0.28 -13.34
C ARG A 448 -17.33 -0.44 -12.25
N GLU A 449 -16.62 -0.88 -11.21
CA GLU A 449 -17.21 -1.66 -10.12
C GLU A 449 -17.75 -0.81 -8.96
N GLY A 450 -17.38 0.47 -8.91
CA GLY A 450 -17.98 1.46 -8.02
C GLY A 450 -17.39 1.57 -6.60
N TRP A 451 -16.23 0.97 -6.32
CA TRP A 451 -15.54 1.05 -5.02
C TRP A 451 -14.51 2.22 -4.96
N HIS A 452 -14.01 2.56 -3.77
CA HIS A 452 -13.08 3.68 -3.57
C HIS A 452 -11.62 3.28 -3.79
N PHE A 453 -10.96 3.90 -4.75
CA PHE A 453 -9.56 3.60 -5.04
C PHE A 453 -8.59 4.24 -4.04
N GLY A 454 -7.68 3.43 -3.49
CA GLY A 454 -6.58 3.86 -2.63
C GLY A 454 -5.23 3.58 -3.27
N ALA A 455 -4.45 4.62 -3.56
CA ALA A 455 -3.12 4.50 -4.13
C ALA A 455 -2.04 5.14 -3.25
N LYS A 456 -0.85 4.55 -3.23
CA LYS A 456 0.38 5.15 -2.71
C LYS A 456 1.39 5.19 -3.84
N LEU A 457 1.79 6.39 -4.26
CA LEU A 457 2.79 6.57 -5.31
C LEU A 457 4.17 6.77 -4.69
N VAL A 458 5.11 5.90 -5.05
CA VAL A 458 6.54 5.98 -4.68
C VAL A 458 7.40 5.97 -5.96
N ARG A 459 8.66 6.39 -5.88
CA ARG A 459 9.61 6.12 -6.98
C ARG A 459 9.92 4.61 -7.01
N GLY A 460 10.59 4.11 -5.98
CA GLY A 460 10.97 2.70 -5.85
C GLY A 460 12.10 2.55 -4.85
N ALA A 461 12.33 1.33 -4.37
CA ALA A 461 13.34 1.02 -3.35
C ALA A 461 14.38 -0.04 -3.80
N TYR A 462 14.14 -0.68 -4.96
CA TYR A 462 14.85 -1.87 -5.41
C TYR A 462 15.65 -1.66 -6.70
N MET A 463 15.81 -0.41 -7.18
CA MET A 463 16.45 -0.04 -8.47
C MET A 463 17.74 -0.81 -8.77
N GLU A 464 18.75 -0.68 -7.90
CA GLU A 464 20.08 -1.28 -8.12
C GLU A 464 20.03 -2.81 -8.16
N GLN A 465 19.21 -3.42 -7.30
CA GLN A 465 19.02 -4.87 -7.26
C GLN A 465 18.31 -5.38 -8.52
N GLU A 466 17.23 -4.71 -8.93
CA GLU A 466 16.43 -5.09 -10.11
C GLU A 466 17.25 -5.01 -11.40
N GLN A 467 18.01 -3.93 -11.58
CA GLN A 467 18.89 -3.77 -12.75
C GLN A 467 19.99 -4.84 -12.79
N ALA A 468 20.64 -5.09 -11.65
CA ALA A 468 21.66 -6.14 -11.54
C ALA A 468 21.08 -7.53 -11.83
N ARG A 469 19.87 -7.81 -11.34
CA ARG A 469 19.17 -9.07 -11.55
C ARG A 469 18.76 -9.26 -13.00
N ALA A 470 18.17 -8.26 -13.63
CA ALA A 470 17.79 -8.31 -15.04
C ALA A 470 19.01 -8.61 -15.93
N ALA A 471 20.14 -7.95 -15.69
CA ALA A 471 21.38 -8.16 -16.43
C ALA A 471 21.98 -9.56 -16.22
N GLN A 472 22.04 -10.04 -14.97
CA GLN A 472 22.67 -11.33 -14.65
C GLN A 472 21.81 -12.53 -15.06
N VAL A 473 20.49 -12.44 -14.88
CA VAL A 473 19.54 -13.50 -15.22
C VAL A 473 19.20 -13.50 -16.73
N GLY A 474 19.27 -12.33 -17.36
CA GLY A 474 19.01 -12.14 -18.79
C GLY A 474 17.51 -12.05 -19.12
N TYR A 475 16.80 -11.12 -18.47
CA TYR A 475 15.46 -10.68 -18.84
C TYR A 475 15.42 -9.16 -19.05
N GLU A 476 14.34 -8.63 -19.63
CA GLU A 476 14.23 -7.19 -19.90
C GLU A 476 14.30 -6.37 -18.61
N ASP A 477 15.09 -5.29 -18.62
CA ASP A 477 15.13 -4.34 -17.52
C ASP A 477 13.75 -3.67 -17.35
N PRO A 478 13.05 -3.86 -16.21
CA PRO A 478 11.72 -3.31 -16.00
C PRO A 478 11.73 -1.82 -15.65
N LEU A 479 12.91 -1.22 -15.47
CA LEU A 479 13.07 0.13 -14.97
C LEU A 479 12.99 1.19 -16.08
N ASN A 480 12.58 2.39 -15.70
CA ASN A 480 12.80 3.58 -16.51
C ASN A 480 14.32 3.81 -16.65
N PRO A 481 14.82 4.18 -17.85
CA PRO A 481 16.27 4.29 -18.10
C PRO A 481 16.98 5.31 -17.20
N THR A 482 16.32 6.40 -16.82
CA THR A 482 16.92 7.50 -16.05
C THR A 482 16.09 7.93 -14.84
N TYR A 483 16.74 8.67 -13.93
CA TYR A 483 16.08 9.28 -12.77
C TYR A 483 15.06 10.35 -13.21
N GLU A 484 15.36 11.08 -14.28
CA GLU A 484 14.49 12.07 -14.90
C GLU A 484 13.22 11.43 -15.46
N GLU A 485 13.33 10.35 -16.24
CA GLU A 485 12.17 9.61 -16.74
C GLU A 485 11.35 8.99 -15.61
N THR A 486 11.98 8.55 -14.51
CA THR A 486 11.26 8.13 -13.31
C THR A 486 10.46 9.28 -12.68
N ASN A 487 10.97 10.51 -12.72
CA ASN A 487 10.21 11.68 -12.24
C ASN A 487 9.04 12.00 -13.17
N GLU A 488 9.24 11.92 -14.48
CA GLU A 488 8.19 12.11 -15.48
C GLU A 488 7.09 11.06 -15.32
N MET A 489 7.45 9.79 -15.17
CA MET A 489 6.52 8.70 -14.87
C MET A 489 5.73 8.95 -13.58
N TYR A 490 6.41 9.37 -12.50
CA TYR A 490 5.75 9.72 -11.23
C TYR A 490 4.76 10.86 -11.42
N GLN A 491 5.17 11.93 -12.10
CA GLN A 491 4.34 13.10 -12.35
C GLN A 491 3.13 12.74 -13.21
N ARG A 492 3.31 11.92 -14.25
CA ARG A 492 2.25 11.45 -15.14
C ARG A 492 1.22 10.59 -14.40
N CYS A 493 1.67 9.65 -13.57
CA CYS A 493 0.78 8.84 -12.72
C CYS A 493 0.00 9.71 -11.73
N LEU A 494 0.68 10.65 -11.07
CA LEU A 494 0.07 11.55 -10.10
C LEU A 494 -0.97 12.46 -10.75
N ASP A 495 -0.65 13.03 -11.91
CA ASP A 495 -1.55 13.94 -12.61
C ASP A 495 -2.87 13.26 -12.97
N TYR A 496 -2.80 12.05 -13.55
CA TYR A 496 -3.96 11.23 -13.85
C TYR A 496 -4.82 10.96 -12.61
N VAL A 497 -4.19 10.56 -11.49
CA VAL A 497 -4.89 10.29 -10.22
C VAL A 497 -5.55 11.55 -9.67
N LEU A 498 -4.91 12.72 -9.77
CA LEU A 498 -5.50 13.99 -9.33
C LEU A 498 -6.69 14.41 -10.20
N GLU A 499 -6.61 14.22 -11.52
CA GLU A 499 -7.73 14.45 -12.43
C GLU A 499 -8.91 13.54 -12.09
N GLU A 500 -8.65 12.28 -11.79
CA GLU A 500 -9.69 11.34 -11.37
C GLU A 500 -10.31 11.73 -10.02
N ILE A 501 -9.51 12.22 -9.06
CA ILE A 501 -10.04 12.77 -7.79
C ILE A 501 -11.04 13.90 -8.07
N LYS A 502 -10.75 14.78 -9.02
CA LYS A 502 -11.66 15.86 -9.41
C LYS A 502 -12.94 15.32 -10.05
N TYR A 503 -12.83 14.28 -10.87
CA TYR A 503 -13.93 13.66 -11.62
C TYR A 503 -14.87 12.82 -10.74
N SER A 504 -14.38 11.74 -10.12
CA SER A 504 -15.24 10.80 -9.37
C SER A 504 -15.32 11.08 -7.88
N ARG A 505 -14.35 11.82 -7.31
CA ARG A 505 -14.17 12.02 -5.85
C ARG A 505 -13.99 10.71 -5.06
N LYS A 506 -13.99 9.54 -5.69
CA LYS A 506 -13.87 8.22 -5.05
C LYS A 506 -12.41 7.75 -4.90
N VAL A 507 -11.46 8.53 -5.40
CA VAL A 507 -10.04 8.22 -5.32
C VAL A 507 -9.36 8.93 -4.15
N LYS A 508 -8.40 8.24 -3.53
CA LYS A 508 -7.49 8.78 -2.51
C LYS A 508 -6.06 8.37 -2.85
N VAL A 509 -5.11 9.30 -2.67
CA VAL A 509 -3.70 9.07 -3.01
C VAL A 509 -2.75 9.52 -1.90
N MET A 510 -1.78 8.68 -1.58
CA MET A 510 -0.59 9.02 -0.80
C MET A 510 0.57 9.35 -1.76
N VAL A 511 1.00 10.61 -1.73
CA VAL A 511 2.19 11.13 -2.42
C VAL A 511 3.40 10.92 -1.51
N ALA A 512 4.01 9.74 -1.60
CA ALA A 512 5.17 9.36 -0.80
C ALA A 512 6.47 9.79 -1.51
N SER A 513 6.95 10.99 -1.15
CA SER A 513 8.14 11.60 -1.75
C SER A 513 8.81 12.61 -0.80
N HIS A 514 10.14 12.57 -0.76
CA HIS A 514 11.00 13.60 -0.17
C HIS A 514 11.45 14.65 -1.17
N ASN A 515 11.05 14.54 -2.44
CA ASN A 515 11.40 15.52 -3.46
C ASN A 515 10.47 16.73 -3.34
N GLU A 516 11.02 17.87 -2.93
CA GLU A 516 10.30 19.15 -2.82
C GLU A 516 9.61 19.56 -4.12
N ASP A 517 10.21 19.28 -5.28
CA ASP A 517 9.62 19.65 -6.58
C ASP A 517 8.35 18.84 -6.86
N THR A 518 8.35 17.54 -6.51
CA THR A 518 7.15 16.69 -6.59
C THR A 518 6.04 17.23 -5.67
N VAL A 519 6.39 17.65 -4.46
CA VAL A 519 5.42 18.21 -3.50
C VAL A 519 4.86 19.54 -4.00
N LYS A 520 5.72 20.44 -4.49
CA LYS A 520 5.32 21.73 -5.09
C LYS A 520 4.42 21.55 -6.30
N PHE A 521 4.76 20.60 -7.19
CA PHE A 521 3.92 20.22 -8.32
C PHE A 521 2.54 19.78 -7.85
N THR A 522 2.48 18.88 -6.85
CA THR A 522 1.22 18.37 -6.29
C THR A 522 0.34 19.49 -5.75
N ILE A 523 0.90 20.38 -4.92
CA ILE A 523 0.16 21.51 -4.33
C ILE A 523 -0.40 22.42 -5.42
N ARG A 524 0.41 22.76 -6.42
CA ARG A 524 -0.02 23.59 -7.56
C ARG A 524 -1.16 22.92 -8.32
N ARG A 525 -1.00 21.64 -8.63
CA ARG A 525 -1.99 20.88 -9.39
C ARG A 525 -3.29 20.69 -8.62
N MET A 526 -3.24 20.48 -7.31
CA MET A 526 -4.42 20.50 -6.44
C MET A 526 -5.16 21.84 -6.51
N ALA A 527 -4.44 22.97 -6.49
CA ALA A 527 -5.04 24.29 -6.62
C ALA A 527 -5.70 24.50 -7.99
N GLU A 528 -5.04 24.11 -9.08
CA GLU A 528 -5.58 24.16 -10.45
C GLU A 528 -6.86 23.30 -10.62
N LEU A 529 -6.89 22.14 -9.97
CA LEU A 529 -8.01 21.20 -10.03
C LEU A 529 -9.12 21.52 -9.01
N GLY A 530 -8.89 22.47 -8.09
CA GLY A 530 -9.82 22.82 -7.02
C GLY A 530 -10.01 21.70 -6.00
N ILE A 531 -8.92 20.98 -5.68
CA ILE A 531 -8.87 19.94 -4.65
C ILE A 531 -8.37 20.60 -3.36
N HIS A 532 -9.27 20.80 -2.39
CA HIS A 532 -8.90 21.45 -1.15
C HIS A 532 -8.31 20.45 -0.14
N PRO A 533 -7.28 20.81 0.65
CA PRO A 533 -6.65 19.88 1.59
C PRO A 533 -7.61 19.26 2.61
N SER A 534 -8.63 20.01 3.04
CA SER A 534 -9.66 19.53 3.98
C SER A 534 -10.54 18.42 3.42
N GLU A 535 -10.49 18.13 2.12
CA GLU A 535 -11.23 17.02 1.52
C GLU A 535 -10.60 15.66 1.83
N ASN A 536 -9.38 15.63 2.37
CA ASN A 536 -8.65 14.40 2.72
C ASN A 536 -8.61 13.39 1.56
N LYS A 537 -8.29 13.87 0.36
CA LYS A 537 -8.12 13.06 -0.86
C LYS A 537 -6.65 12.84 -1.23
N VAL A 538 -5.80 13.81 -0.93
CA VAL A 538 -4.36 13.78 -1.21
C VAL A 538 -3.63 13.83 0.12
N TYR A 539 -2.82 12.81 0.37
CA TYR A 539 -1.97 12.68 1.55
C TYR A 539 -0.51 12.80 1.14
N PHE A 540 0.33 13.38 1.98
CA PHE A 540 1.77 13.47 1.77
C PHE A 540 2.50 12.56 2.75
N GLY A 541 3.51 11.84 2.28
CA GLY A 541 4.27 10.88 3.11
C GLY A 541 5.77 11.11 3.04
N GLN A 542 6.42 11.21 4.20
CA GLN A 542 7.88 11.27 4.33
C GLN A 542 8.36 10.35 5.46
N LEU A 543 9.59 9.87 5.38
CA LEU A 543 10.23 9.13 6.48
C LEU A 543 10.51 10.03 7.70
N LEU A 544 10.40 9.46 8.90
CA LEU A 544 10.85 10.09 10.13
C LEU A 544 12.36 10.40 10.07
N GLY A 545 12.74 11.56 10.59
CA GLY A 545 14.14 11.97 10.67
C GLY A 545 14.72 12.55 9.37
N MET A 546 13.90 12.73 8.34
CA MET A 546 14.29 13.25 7.02
C MET A 546 13.29 14.27 6.50
N CYS A 547 13.79 15.34 5.88
CA CYS A 547 12.99 16.34 5.17
C CYS A 547 11.89 17.00 6.01
N ASP A 548 12.21 17.33 7.26
CA ASP A 548 11.26 18.02 8.15
C ASP A 548 10.86 19.40 7.63
N GLN A 549 11.73 20.06 6.85
CA GLN A 549 11.44 21.30 6.12
C GLN A 549 10.35 21.16 5.05
N ILE A 550 9.94 19.94 4.69
CA ILE A 550 8.80 19.68 3.79
C ILE A 550 7.58 19.31 4.64
N THR A 551 7.74 18.35 5.54
CA THR A 551 6.63 17.76 6.29
C THR A 551 5.93 18.77 7.22
N PHE A 552 6.68 19.49 8.04
CA PHE A 552 6.07 20.36 9.06
C PHE A 552 5.40 21.60 8.46
N PRO A 553 5.97 22.28 7.46
CA PRO A 553 5.28 23.38 6.78
C PRO A 553 3.97 22.93 6.10
N LEU A 554 3.93 21.73 5.51
CA LEU A 554 2.69 21.15 4.97
C LEU A 554 1.62 20.96 6.05
N GLY A 555 1.98 20.31 7.16
CA GLY A 555 1.05 20.02 8.26
C GLY A 555 0.50 21.29 8.91
N GLN A 556 1.37 22.28 9.13
CA GLN A 556 0.99 23.59 9.66
C GLN A 556 0.09 24.38 8.69
N ALA A 557 0.23 24.16 7.39
CA ALA A 557 -0.69 24.70 6.39
C ALA A 557 -2.00 23.90 6.24
N GLY A 558 -2.20 22.84 7.03
CA GLY A 558 -3.43 22.05 7.02
C GLY A 558 -3.50 20.98 5.92
N TYR A 559 -2.38 20.68 5.25
CA TYR A 559 -2.31 19.54 4.34
C TYR A 559 -2.23 18.22 5.11
N PRO A 560 -2.97 17.17 4.71
CA PRO A 560 -2.84 15.85 5.30
C PRO A 560 -1.44 15.28 5.04
N VAL A 561 -0.56 15.31 6.04
CA VAL A 561 0.83 14.88 5.92
C VAL A 561 1.18 13.90 7.03
N TYR A 562 1.98 12.88 6.69
CA TYR A 562 2.30 11.78 7.58
C TYR A 562 3.80 11.51 7.57
N LYS A 563 4.34 11.25 8.75
CA LYS A 563 5.65 10.61 8.88
C LYS A 563 5.48 9.10 8.91
N TYR A 564 6.31 8.38 8.17
CA TYR A 564 6.53 6.95 8.38
C TYR A 564 7.41 6.80 9.62
N VAL A 565 6.87 6.18 10.67
CA VAL A 565 7.41 6.17 12.04
C VAL A 565 7.82 4.74 12.42
N PRO A 566 9.12 4.42 12.26
CA PRO A 566 9.72 3.19 12.77
C PRO A 566 9.69 3.15 14.28
N TYR A 567 9.42 1.98 14.84
CA TYR A 567 9.61 1.71 16.26
C TYR A 567 10.02 0.27 16.50
N GLY A 568 10.70 0.02 17.63
CA GLY A 568 11.22 -1.29 18.00
C GLY A 568 12.47 -1.20 18.89
N PRO A 569 12.84 -2.30 19.57
CA PRO A 569 14.02 -2.35 20.43
C PRO A 569 15.29 -2.00 19.66
N VAL A 570 16.23 -1.29 20.32
CA VAL A 570 17.46 -0.78 19.66
C VAL A 570 18.22 -1.88 18.90
N ASN A 571 18.35 -3.07 19.49
CA ASN A 571 19.12 -4.17 18.92
C ASN A 571 18.47 -4.80 17.69
N GLU A 572 17.14 -4.72 17.61
CA GLU A 572 16.34 -5.36 16.59
C GLU A 572 16.13 -4.44 15.37
N VAL A 573 16.38 -3.13 15.52
CA VAL A 573 16.26 -2.13 14.46
C VAL A 573 17.61 -1.71 13.85
N LEU A 574 18.73 -2.33 14.26
CA LEU A 574 20.06 -1.99 13.71
C LEU A 574 20.15 -2.17 12.18
N PRO A 575 19.60 -3.26 11.58
CA PRO A 575 19.58 -3.40 10.12
C PRO A 575 18.83 -2.25 9.43
N TYR A 576 17.70 -1.84 10.00
CA TYR A 576 16.92 -0.69 9.54
C TYR A 576 17.73 0.62 9.58
N LEU A 577 18.43 0.89 10.70
CA LEU A 577 19.24 2.09 10.87
C LEU A 577 20.42 2.16 9.88
N SER A 578 21.06 1.02 9.63
CA SER A 578 22.14 0.91 8.65
C SER A 578 21.66 1.32 7.25
N ARG A 579 20.47 0.88 6.87
CA ARG A 579 19.84 1.21 5.59
C ARG A 579 19.46 2.68 5.48
N ARG A 580 18.88 3.26 6.54
CA ARG A 580 18.61 4.70 6.61
C ARG A 580 19.88 5.55 6.48
N ALA A 581 20.99 5.11 7.06
CA ALA A 581 22.27 5.81 6.89
C ALA A 581 22.77 5.76 5.42
N LEU A 582 22.66 4.59 4.77
CA LEU A 582 23.00 4.41 3.35
C LEU A 582 22.09 5.23 2.43
N GLU A 583 20.79 5.31 2.71
CA GLU A 583 19.87 6.13 1.92
C GLU A 583 20.26 7.60 1.96
N ASN A 584 20.60 8.13 3.14
CA ASN A 584 21.04 9.51 3.29
C ASN A 584 22.33 9.83 2.50
N ARG A 585 23.12 8.82 2.11
CA ARG A 585 24.24 8.97 1.16
C ARG A 585 23.76 9.26 -0.27
N GLY A 586 22.74 8.58 -0.76
CA GLY A 586 22.18 8.84 -2.11
C GLY A 586 21.58 10.25 -2.24
N PHE A 587 21.20 10.85 -1.12
CA PHE A 587 20.56 12.16 -1.03
C PHE A 587 21.53 13.35 -0.87
N MET A 588 22.83 13.22 -1.14
CA MET A 588 23.86 14.25 -0.79
C MET A 588 23.54 15.69 -1.22
N LYS A 589 22.90 15.92 -2.39
CA LYS A 589 22.45 17.26 -2.79
C LYS A 589 21.26 17.78 -1.96
N ARG A 590 20.31 16.92 -1.57
CA ARG A 590 19.10 17.28 -0.80
C ARG A 590 19.37 17.39 0.69
N ALA A 591 20.17 16.47 1.24
CA ALA A 591 20.67 16.53 2.61
C ALA A 591 21.47 17.81 2.86
N LYS A 592 22.12 18.38 1.83
CA LYS A 592 22.79 19.68 1.94
C LYS A 592 21.81 20.81 2.31
N ARG A 593 20.68 20.91 1.61
CA ARG A 593 19.66 21.94 1.89
C ARG A 593 19.03 21.77 3.27
N GLU A 594 18.71 20.55 3.68
CA GLU A 594 18.18 20.28 5.02
C GLU A 594 19.18 20.70 6.11
N ARG A 595 20.47 20.36 5.96
CA ARG A 595 21.52 20.80 6.89
C ARG A 595 21.69 22.32 6.93
N GLU A 596 21.59 23.01 5.79
CA GLU A 596 21.67 24.47 5.74
C GLU A 596 20.52 25.11 6.53
N LEU A 597 19.29 24.62 6.36
CA LEU A 597 18.14 25.11 7.12
C LEU A 597 18.27 24.79 8.62
N LEU A 598 18.65 23.56 8.98
CA LEU A 598 18.90 23.16 10.37
C LEU A 598 19.94 24.07 11.03
N TRP A 599 21.04 24.35 10.33
CA TRP A 599 22.11 25.22 10.81
C TRP A 599 21.64 26.67 10.96
N SER A 600 20.81 27.14 10.03
CA SER A 600 20.24 28.50 10.06
C SER A 600 19.31 28.68 11.26
N GLU A 601 18.44 27.69 11.54
CA GLU A 601 17.58 27.72 12.72
C GLU A 601 18.39 27.61 14.02
N PHE A 602 19.39 26.73 14.08
CA PHE A 602 20.26 26.60 15.24
C PHE A 602 20.99 27.92 15.56
N LYS A 603 21.58 28.56 14.54
CA LYS A 603 22.21 29.89 14.66
C LYS A 603 21.22 30.94 15.13
N ARG A 604 20.01 30.96 14.58
CA ARG A 604 18.95 31.89 15.00
C ARG A 604 18.67 31.72 16.50
N ARG A 605 18.50 30.49 16.99
CA ARG A 605 18.24 30.22 18.41
C ARG A 605 19.40 30.65 19.31
N LEU A 606 20.64 30.43 18.87
CA LEU A 606 21.85 30.89 19.56
C LEU A 606 21.90 32.41 19.66
N ILE A 607 21.69 33.13 18.56
CA ILE A 607 21.75 34.61 18.50
C ILE A 607 20.60 35.25 19.29
N THR A 608 19.40 34.66 19.25
CA THR A 608 18.22 35.20 19.93
C THR A 608 18.06 34.75 21.39
N GLY A 609 18.99 33.95 21.92
CA GLY A 609 18.92 33.43 23.29
C GLY A 609 17.81 32.39 23.52
N SER A 610 17.21 31.82 22.47
CA SER A 610 16.08 30.88 22.55
C SER A 610 16.50 29.40 22.55
N LEU A 611 17.75 29.10 22.89
CA LEU A 611 18.27 27.72 22.90
C LEU A 611 17.53 26.77 23.84
N PHE A 612 17.05 27.27 24.97
CA PHE A 612 16.34 26.49 25.99
C PHE A 612 14.82 26.59 25.86
N CYS A 613 14.30 27.30 24.85
CA CYS A 613 12.87 27.32 24.59
C CYS A 613 12.43 25.95 24.08
N ASN A 614 11.61 25.26 24.87
CA ASN A 614 10.95 24.05 24.41
C ASN A 614 9.89 24.39 23.36
N PRO A 615 9.64 23.50 22.37
CA PRO A 615 8.55 23.66 21.42
C PRO A 615 7.24 23.90 22.20
N SER A 616 6.69 25.10 22.10
CA SER A 616 5.42 25.45 22.74
C SER A 616 4.29 24.84 21.92
N HIS A 617 3.41 24.09 22.58
CA HIS A 617 2.20 23.51 22.00
C HIS A 617 1.27 24.56 21.41
#